data_AF-A0A9D1T371-F1
#
_entry.id   AF-A0A9D1T371-F1
#
_cell.length_a   1.000
_cell.length_b   1.000
_cell.length_c   1.000
_cell.angle_alpha   90.00
_cell.angle_beta   90.00
_cell.angle_gamma   90.00
#
_symmetry.space_group_name_H-M   'P 1'
#
loop_
_entity.id
_entity.type
_entity.pdbx_description
1 polymer ?
#
loop_
_entity_poly.entity_id
_entity_poly.type
_entity_poly.pdbx_seq_one_letter_code
_entity_poly.pdbx_strand_id
1 'polypeptide(L)'
;MDLLHELKAEQVMSQTMEVNGQTVVADVWRLPATSSADPLRKAGERLLVVGKTVYLFHEDVRPMMGSCTWPEDLPAWDFAPDYVVDAGTARFVSGVSTEAPAALMGALAERAAAQGWEPLGGGVWRRGQETLLAHAAESRRGTEAVMVIQRNPRQ
;
A
#
# COMPACT_ATOMS: atom_id res chain seq x y z
N MET A 1 -4.64 -12.74 -16.91
CA MET A 1 -5.26 -13.92 -16.24
C MET A 1 -4.27 -15.08 -16.11
N ASP A 2 -3.65 -15.57 -17.20
CA ASP A 2 -2.71 -16.71 -17.12
C ASP A 2 -1.51 -16.47 -16.20
N LEU A 3 -0.99 -15.24 -16.17
CA LEU A 3 0.18 -14.89 -15.35
C LEU A 3 -0.05 -15.00 -13.83
N LEU A 4 -1.27 -14.74 -13.34
CA LEU A 4 -1.58 -14.90 -11.92
C LEU A 4 -1.58 -16.39 -11.52
N HIS A 5 -2.12 -17.25 -12.37
CA HIS A 5 -2.08 -18.70 -12.16
C HIS A 5 -0.67 -19.27 -12.27
N GLU A 6 0.14 -18.80 -13.21
CA GLU A 6 1.57 -19.17 -13.33
C GLU A 6 2.37 -18.82 -12.08
N LEU A 7 2.07 -17.66 -11.47
CA LEU A 7 2.66 -17.23 -10.21
C LEU A 7 2.09 -17.93 -8.98
N LYS A 8 1.14 -18.87 -9.18
CA LYS A 8 0.40 -19.58 -8.14
C LYS A 8 -0.31 -18.62 -7.18
N ALA A 9 -0.78 -17.49 -7.70
CA ALA A 9 -1.61 -16.57 -6.94
C ALA A 9 -2.97 -17.20 -6.65
N GLU A 10 -3.48 -16.96 -5.45
CA GLU A 10 -4.81 -17.40 -5.05
C GLU A 10 -5.77 -16.21 -5.04
N GLN A 11 -6.93 -16.34 -5.69
CA GLN A 11 -7.98 -15.33 -5.58
C GLN A 11 -8.63 -15.46 -4.21
N VAL A 12 -8.58 -14.38 -3.43
CA VAL A 12 -9.11 -14.34 -2.06
C VAL A 12 -10.57 -13.89 -2.06
N MET A 13 -10.89 -12.83 -2.82
CA MET A 13 -12.24 -12.26 -2.91
C MET A 13 -12.35 -11.29 -4.09
N SER A 14 -13.58 -10.86 -4.40
CA SER A 14 -13.85 -9.66 -5.18
C SER A 14 -14.45 -8.61 -4.24
N GLN A 15 -13.98 -7.37 -4.30
CA GLN A 15 -14.51 -6.31 -3.43
C GLN A 15 -14.57 -4.96 -4.15
N THR A 16 -15.54 -4.15 -3.71
CA THR A 16 -15.60 -2.72 -4.07
C THR A 16 -14.69 -1.95 -3.11
N MET A 17 -13.86 -1.07 -3.65
CA MET A 17 -12.88 -0.28 -2.89
C MET A 17 -12.70 1.09 -3.50
N GLU A 18 -11.97 1.97 -2.81
CA GLU A 18 -11.56 3.25 -3.37
C GLU A 18 -10.07 3.22 -3.72
N VAL A 19 -9.72 3.64 -4.93
CA VAL A 19 -8.33 3.82 -5.36
C VAL A 19 -8.16 5.21 -5.92
N ASN A 20 -7.25 6.00 -5.35
CA ASN A 20 -6.98 7.39 -5.72
C ASN A 20 -8.27 8.25 -5.79
N GLY A 21 -9.22 8.08 -4.88
CA GLY A 21 -10.48 8.83 -4.90
C GLY A 21 -11.58 8.24 -5.78
N GLN A 22 -11.32 7.14 -6.49
CA GLN A 22 -12.28 6.52 -7.42
C GLN A 22 -12.79 5.18 -6.89
N THR A 23 -14.11 4.99 -6.90
CA THR A 23 -14.72 3.70 -6.58
C THR A 23 -14.46 2.70 -7.71
N VAL A 24 -13.87 1.56 -7.38
CA VAL A 24 -13.54 0.49 -8.32
C VAL A 24 -13.91 -0.88 -7.75
N VAL A 25 -14.15 -1.84 -8.65
CA VAL A 25 -14.28 -3.26 -8.29
C VAL A 25 -13.00 -3.97 -8.70
N ALA A 26 -12.40 -4.71 -7.77
CA ALA A 26 -11.21 -5.50 -8.05
C ALA A 26 -11.31 -6.90 -7.47
N ASP A 27 -10.76 -7.86 -8.21
CA ASP A 27 -10.41 -9.17 -7.68
C ASP A 27 -9.11 -9.04 -6.90
N VAL A 28 -9.15 -9.48 -5.64
CA VAL A 28 -8.00 -9.47 -4.74
C VAL A 28 -7.35 -10.84 -4.80
N TRP A 29 -6.11 -10.85 -5.25
CA TRP A 29 -5.27 -12.04 -5.35
C TRP A 29 -4.10 -11.95 -4.37
N ARG A 30 -3.69 -13.10 -3.83
CA ARG A 30 -2.54 -13.21 -2.94
C ARG A 30 -1.43 -14.01 -3.61
N LEU A 31 -0.26 -13.38 -3.75
CA LEU A 31 0.95 -14.06 -4.18
C LEU A 31 1.56 -14.86 -3.04
N PRO A 32 2.08 -16.07 -3.30
CA PRO A 32 2.82 -16.83 -2.29
C PRO A 32 4.14 -16.12 -1.95
N ALA A 33 4.67 -16.43 -0.77
CA ALA A 33 5.90 -15.79 -0.26
C ALA A 33 7.08 -15.92 -1.24
N THR A 34 7.14 -17.05 -1.95
CA THR A 34 8.18 -17.42 -2.92
C THR A 34 8.07 -16.74 -4.28
N SER A 35 6.93 -16.14 -4.63
CA SER A 35 6.72 -15.51 -5.94
C SER A 35 7.05 -14.01 -5.92
N SER A 36 7.68 -13.50 -6.98
CA SER A 36 7.85 -12.06 -7.22
C SER A 36 6.64 -11.51 -7.99
N ALA A 37 6.26 -10.26 -7.70
CA ALA A 37 5.24 -9.53 -8.44
C ALA A 37 5.78 -8.81 -9.68
N ASP A 38 7.10 -8.83 -9.91
CA ASP A 38 7.73 -8.12 -11.05
C ASP A 38 7.15 -8.50 -12.41
N PRO A 39 6.82 -9.78 -12.69
CA PRO A 39 6.20 -10.14 -13.96
C PRO A 39 4.86 -9.41 -14.17
N LEU A 40 4.02 -9.32 -13.12
CA LEU A 40 2.72 -8.63 -13.18
C LEU A 40 2.91 -7.13 -13.43
N ARG A 41 3.88 -6.51 -12.75
CA ARG A 41 4.20 -5.08 -12.94
C ARG A 41 4.63 -4.79 -14.38
N LYS A 42 5.37 -5.70 -15.00
CA LYS A 42 5.84 -5.57 -16.40
C LYS A 42 4.76 -5.86 -17.43
N ALA A 43 3.80 -6.73 -17.11
CA ALA A 43 2.72 -7.10 -18.02
C ALA A 43 1.77 -5.93 -18.34
N GLY A 44 1.81 -4.85 -17.55
CA GLY A 44 1.09 -3.63 -17.87
C GLY A 44 -0.44 -3.74 -17.73
N GLU A 45 -0.92 -4.76 -17.02
CA GLU A 45 -2.35 -5.02 -16.85
C GLU A 45 -3.07 -3.95 -15.99
N ARG A 46 -4.41 -4.06 -15.94
CA ARG A 46 -5.36 -3.33 -15.07
C ARG A 46 -5.19 -3.76 -13.61
N LEU A 47 -3.99 -3.64 -13.07
CA LEU A 47 -3.70 -4.13 -11.73
C LEU A 47 -2.89 -3.16 -10.90
N LEU A 48 -3.04 -3.28 -9.59
CA LEU A 48 -2.22 -2.63 -8.58
C LEU A 48 -1.61 -3.71 -7.69
N VAL A 49 -0.30 -3.61 -7.44
CA VAL A 49 0.42 -4.53 -6.55
C VAL A 49 0.83 -3.80 -5.29
N VAL A 50 0.35 -4.27 -4.14
CA VAL A 50 0.76 -3.79 -2.82
C VAL A 50 1.37 -4.95 -2.04
N GLY A 51 2.70 -4.96 -1.93
CA GLY A 51 3.44 -6.09 -1.34
C GLY A 51 3.17 -7.40 -2.10
N LYS A 52 2.51 -8.35 -1.43
CA LYS A 52 2.09 -9.65 -2.01
C LYS A 52 0.62 -9.69 -2.41
N THR A 53 -0.12 -8.61 -2.23
CA THR A 53 -1.52 -8.51 -2.65
C THR A 53 -1.58 -7.86 -4.02
N VAL A 54 -2.36 -8.45 -4.92
CA VAL A 54 -2.60 -7.94 -6.27
C VAL A 54 -4.08 -7.64 -6.40
N TYR A 55 -4.39 -6.42 -6.80
CA TYR A 55 -5.75 -5.96 -7.09
C TYR A 55 -5.89 -5.93 -8.61
N LEU A 56 -6.73 -6.81 -9.17
CA LEU A 56 -7.04 -6.85 -10.60
C LEU A 56 -8.39 -6.19 -10.83
N PHE A 57 -8.40 -5.03 -11.50
CA PHE A 57 -9.60 -4.23 -11.71
C PHE A 57 -10.49 -4.80 -12.83
N HIS A 58 -11.81 -4.81 -12.62
CA HIS A 58 -12.79 -5.39 -13.56
C HIS A 58 -12.92 -4.58 -14.86
N GLU A 59 -12.76 -3.27 -14.82
CA GLU A 59 -12.88 -2.35 -15.96
C GLU A 59 -11.53 -1.73 -16.34
N ASP A 60 -11.44 -0.98 -17.45
CA ASP A 60 -10.25 -0.19 -17.87
C ASP A 60 -9.90 0.96 -16.91
N VAL A 61 -10.24 0.83 -15.62
CA VAL A 61 -9.80 1.75 -14.58
C VAL A 61 -8.38 1.36 -14.18
N ARG A 62 -7.42 2.14 -14.66
CA ARG A 62 -6.03 2.04 -14.25
C ARG A 62 -5.71 3.20 -13.31
N PRO A 63 -5.42 2.95 -12.02
CA PRO A 63 -4.94 3.99 -11.14
C PRO A 63 -3.68 4.61 -11.74
N MET A 64 -3.69 5.92 -11.96
CA MET A 64 -2.52 6.64 -12.45
C MET A 64 -1.65 7.05 -11.27
N MET A 65 -0.35 6.81 -11.41
CA MET A 65 0.66 7.27 -10.45
C MET A 65 0.55 8.78 -10.26
N GLY A 66 0.49 9.24 -9.00
CA GLY A 66 0.50 10.67 -8.64
C GLY A 66 -0.84 11.39 -8.76
N SER A 67 -1.95 10.68 -9.01
CA SER A 67 -3.30 11.25 -9.04
C SER A 67 -4.01 11.18 -7.68
N CYS A 68 -3.28 11.23 -6.56
CA CYS A 68 -3.86 11.05 -5.23
C CYS A 68 -3.40 12.09 -4.22
N THR A 69 -4.25 12.33 -3.23
CA THR A 69 -4.00 13.22 -2.09
C THR A 69 -3.68 12.38 -0.87
N TRP A 70 -2.82 12.90 0.02
CA TRP A 70 -2.53 12.22 1.27
C TRP A 70 -3.80 12.13 2.13
N PRO A 71 -4.13 10.97 2.72
CA PRO A 71 -5.28 10.86 3.61
C PRO A 71 -5.07 11.69 4.88
N GLU A 72 -6.07 12.48 5.29
CA GLU A 72 -5.95 13.44 6.41
C GLU A 72 -5.81 12.76 7.78
N ASP A 73 -6.29 11.53 7.92
CA ASP A 73 -6.25 10.73 9.15
C ASP A 73 -4.92 10.00 9.37
N LEU A 74 -4.02 10.10 8.40
CA LEU A 74 -2.68 9.53 8.39
C LEU A 74 -1.62 10.57 8.72
N PRO A 75 -0.54 10.20 9.44
CA PRO A 75 0.62 11.07 9.54
C PRO A 75 1.15 11.35 8.13
N ALA A 76 1.21 12.63 7.77
CA ALA A 76 1.75 13.08 6.50
C ALA A 76 3.19 12.60 6.38
N TRP A 77 3.48 11.76 5.40
CA TRP A 77 4.85 11.37 5.11
C TRP A 77 5.46 12.40 4.15
N ASP A 78 6.78 12.63 4.18
CA ASP A 78 7.44 13.62 3.29
C ASP A 78 7.59 13.12 1.85
N PHE A 79 6.56 12.46 1.32
CA PHE A 79 6.49 12.13 -0.09
C PHE A 79 5.07 12.31 -0.61
N ALA A 80 4.97 12.69 -1.89
CA ALA A 80 3.70 12.71 -2.59
C ALA A 80 3.29 11.26 -2.90
N PRO A 81 2.08 10.83 -2.51
CA PRO A 81 1.67 9.46 -2.71
C PRO A 81 1.55 9.18 -4.21
N ASP A 82 2.03 8.03 -4.63
CA ASP A 82 1.81 7.49 -5.97
C ASP A 82 0.45 6.80 -6.05
N TYR A 83 0.06 6.11 -4.96
CA TYR A 83 -1.20 5.39 -4.85
C TYR A 83 -1.77 5.47 -3.43
N VAL A 84 -3.10 5.58 -3.35
CA VAL A 84 -3.89 5.40 -2.12
C VAL A 84 -4.99 4.38 -2.41
N VAL A 85 -5.06 3.32 -1.60
CA VAL A 85 -6.08 2.26 -1.71
C VAL A 85 -6.80 2.14 -0.39
N ASP A 86 -8.10 2.37 -0.37
CA ASP A 86 -8.97 2.12 0.78
C ASP A 86 -9.78 0.84 0.57
N ALA A 87 -9.41 -0.22 1.29
CA ALA A 87 -10.07 -1.53 1.29
C ALA A 87 -11.02 -1.71 2.49
N GLY A 88 -11.52 -0.60 3.07
CA GLY A 88 -12.49 -0.58 4.16
C GLY A 88 -11.88 -0.86 5.54
N THR A 89 -11.25 -2.03 5.72
CA THR A 89 -10.57 -2.40 6.98
C THR A 89 -9.08 -2.07 6.97
N ALA A 90 -8.51 -1.79 5.79
CA ALA A 90 -7.14 -1.38 5.64
C ALA A 90 -7.01 -0.31 4.56
N ARG A 91 -6.06 0.61 4.77
CA ARG A 91 -5.66 1.59 3.77
C ARG A 91 -4.17 1.44 3.46
N PHE A 92 -3.84 1.44 2.19
CA PHE A 92 -2.48 1.35 1.69
C PHE A 92 -2.10 2.66 1.01
N VAL A 93 -0.95 3.21 1.36
CA VAL A 93 -0.37 4.37 0.71
C VAL A 93 1.03 4.01 0.27
N SER A 94 1.38 4.24 -0.99
CA SER A 94 2.73 4.03 -1.48
C SER A 94 3.21 5.24 -2.25
N GLY A 95 4.53 5.41 -2.31
CA GLY A 95 5.16 6.45 -3.12
C GLY A 95 6.67 6.32 -3.16
N VAL A 96 7.28 7.20 -3.94
CA VAL A 96 8.73 7.29 -4.09
C VAL A 96 9.22 8.62 -3.54
N SER A 97 10.32 8.57 -2.80
CA SER A 97 11.05 9.74 -2.33
C SER A 97 12.52 9.68 -2.76
N THR A 98 13.16 10.85 -2.80
CA THR A 98 14.61 10.97 -2.97
C THR A 98 15.37 10.86 -1.65
N GLU A 99 14.68 10.89 -0.51
CA GLU A 99 15.29 10.74 0.81
C GLU A 99 15.66 9.29 1.11
N ALA A 100 16.74 9.09 1.87
CA ALA A 100 17.17 7.76 2.29
C ALA A 100 16.11 7.06 3.18
N PRO A 101 15.99 5.72 3.14
CA PRO A 101 14.96 5.00 3.90
C PRO A 101 14.95 5.30 5.40
N ALA A 102 16.13 5.42 6.02
CA ALA A 102 16.25 5.72 7.44
C ALA A 102 15.74 7.12 7.80
N ALA A 103 15.97 8.12 6.93
CA ALA A 103 15.49 9.48 7.12
C ALA A 103 13.95 9.53 7.05
N LEU A 104 13.37 8.89 6.04
CA LEU A 104 11.91 8.78 5.89
C LEU A 104 11.25 8.11 7.09
N MET A 105 11.83 7.01 7.59
CA MET A 105 11.29 6.31 8.76
C MET A 105 11.42 7.14 10.03
N GLY A 106 12.50 7.93 10.18
CA GLY A 106 12.67 8.88 11.26
C GLY A 106 11.62 10.00 11.24
N ALA A 107 11.43 10.65 10.09
CA ALA A 107 10.43 11.70 9.91
C ALA A 107 9.00 11.19 10.18
N LEU A 108 8.69 9.97 9.72
CA LEU A 108 7.41 9.32 10.04
C LEU A 108 7.25 9.09 11.54
N ALA A 109 8.29 8.60 12.22
CA ALA A 109 8.22 8.33 13.65
C ALA A 109 7.91 9.60 14.45
N GLU A 110 8.55 10.72 14.12
CA GLU A 110 8.30 12.02 14.76
C GLU A 110 6.86 12.49 14.57
N ARG A 111 6.32 12.39 13.34
CA ARG A 111 4.94 12.79 13.05
C ARG A 111 3.90 11.85 13.62
N ALA A 112 4.16 10.54 13.57
CA ALA A 112 3.32 9.54 14.20
C ALA A 112 3.21 9.83 15.70
N ALA A 113 4.33 10.11 16.38
CA ALA A 113 4.33 10.50 17.78
C ALA A 113 3.53 11.80 18.03
N ALA A 114 3.70 12.82 17.19
CA ALA A 114 2.94 14.08 17.28
C ALA A 114 1.42 13.88 17.11
N GLN A 115 1.00 12.81 16.42
CA GLN A 115 -0.41 12.44 16.22
C GLN A 115 -0.91 11.34 17.18
N GLY A 116 -0.16 11.04 18.24
CA GLY A 116 -0.55 10.11 19.30
C GLY A 116 -0.43 8.63 18.92
N TRP A 117 0.40 8.29 17.94
CA TRP A 117 0.74 6.90 17.63
C TRP A 117 1.87 6.41 18.55
N GLU A 118 1.66 5.25 19.17
CA GLU A 118 2.61 4.62 20.06
C GLU A 118 3.48 3.61 19.30
N PRO A 119 4.82 3.68 19.39
CA PRO A 119 5.69 2.75 18.68
C PRO A 119 5.62 1.34 19.28
N LEU A 120 5.45 0.34 18.40
CA LEU A 120 5.57 -1.08 18.73
C LEU A 120 6.92 -1.68 18.27
N GLY A 121 7.68 -0.94 17.46
CA GLY A 121 8.99 -1.33 16.93
C GLY A 121 8.93 -1.79 15.47
N GLY A 122 10.08 -1.78 14.79
CA GLY A 122 10.20 -2.30 13.42
C GLY A 122 9.36 -1.57 12.36
N GLY A 123 9.09 -0.28 12.54
CA GLY A 123 8.20 0.47 11.65
C GLY A 123 6.72 0.19 11.88
N VAL A 124 6.36 -0.24 13.10
CA VAL A 124 4.98 -0.49 13.50
C VAL A 124 4.60 0.45 14.64
N TRP A 125 3.41 1.06 14.53
CA TRP A 125 2.81 1.89 15.57
C TRP A 125 1.35 1.52 15.78
N ARG A 126 0.79 1.90 16.94
CA ARG A 126 -0.62 1.72 17.29
C ARG A 126 -1.25 3.02 17.75
N ARG A 127 -2.51 3.24 17.37
CA ARG A 127 -3.35 4.32 17.89
C ARG A 127 -4.77 3.79 18.09
N GLY A 128 -5.16 3.57 19.33
CA GLY A 128 -6.43 2.91 19.65
C GLY A 128 -6.54 1.53 18.98
N GLN A 129 -7.47 1.39 18.02
CA GLN A 129 -7.69 0.14 17.28
C GLN A 129 -6.93 0.05 15.96
N GLU A 130 -6.21 1.11 15.60
CA GLU A 130 -5.47 1.22 14.35
C GLU A 130 -4.03 0.74 14.56
N THR A 131 -3.53 -0.05 13.61
CA THR A 131 -2.10 -0.35 13.48
C THR A 131 -1.58 0.31 12.22
N LEU A 132 -0.53 1.10 12.37
CA LEU A 132 0.24 1.68 11.28
C LEU A 132 1.49 0.82 11.07
N LEU A 133 1.68 0.31 9.87
CA LEU A 133 2.90 -0.36 9.44
C LEU A 133 3.53 0.48 8.33
N ALA A 134 4.82 0.75 8.42
CA ALA A 134 5.54 1.44 7.38
C ALA A 134 6.86 0.76 7.07
N HIS A 135 7.22 0.79 5.79
CA HIS A 135 8.45 0.24 5.28
C HIS A 135 9.00 1.17 4.20
N ALA A 136 10.31 1.40 4.23
CA ALA A 136 11.03 2.12 3.19
C ALA A 136 12.25 1.30 2.77
N ALA A 137 12.51 1.25 1.46
CA ALA A 137 13.63 0.52 0.88
C ALA A 137 14.20 1.26 -0.33
N GLU A 138 15.49 1.09 -0.58
CA GLU A 138 16.10 1.63 -1.80
C GLU A 138 15.62 0.87 -3.04
N SER A 139 15.36 1.61 -4.11
CA SER A 139 14.98 1.10 -5.43
C SER A 139 15.78 1.82 -6.52
N ARG A 140 15.63 1.35 -7.76
CA ARG A 140 16.22 2.02 -8.93
C ARG A 140 15.64 3.40 -9.21
N ARG A 141 14.50 3.75 -8.62
CA ARG A 141 13.79 5.03 -8.85
C ARG A 141 13.97 6.02 -7.69
N GLY A 142 14.74 5.66 -6.66
CA GLY A 142 14.80 6.37 -5.38
C GLY A 142 14.38 5.44 -4.24
N THR A 143 14.02 5.98 -3.09
CA THR A 143 13.49 5.19 -1.98
C THR A 143 12.00 4.96 -2.17
N GLU A 144 11.64 3.69 -2.32
CA GLU A 144 10.25 3.25 -2.32
C GLU A 144 9.76 3.13 -0.88
N ALA A 145 8.62 3.75 -0.60
CA ALA A 145 7.99 3.74 0.71
C ALA A 145 6.56 3.21 0.59
N VAL A 146 6.18 2.39 1.57
CA VAL A 146 4.85 1.80 1.69
C VAL A 146 4.38 1.97 3.13
N MET A 147 3.17 2.50 3.27
CA MET A 147 2.45 2.64 4.51
C MET A 147 1.16 1.84 4.44
N VAL A 148 0.83 1.15 5.51
CA VAL A 148 -0.39 0.40 5.66
C VAL A 148 -1.01 0.78 6.99
N ILE A 149 -2.21 1.33 6.97
CA ILE A 149 -3.07 1.31 8.15
C ILE A 149 -3.97 0.11 8.07
N GLN A 150 -4.07 -0.60 9.18
CA GLN A 150 -5.07 -1.62 9.39
C GLN A 150 -5.93 -1.23 10.60
N ARG A 151 -7.24 -1.13 10.40
CA ARG A 151 -8.21 -1.07 11.50
C ARG A 151 -8.41 -2.50 12.01
N ASN A 152 -7.95 -2.77 13.23
CA ASN A 152 -8.17 -4.07 13.84
C ASN A 152 -9.61 -4.14 14.35
N PRO A 153 -10.42 -5.12 13.92
CA PRO A 153 -11.71 -5.35 14.56
C PRO A 153 -11.49 -5.67 16.05
N ARG A 154 -12.43 -5.26 16.92
CA ARG A 154 -12.43 -5.68 18.33
C ARG A 154 -12.37 -7.21 18.35
N GLN A 155 -11.31 -7.76 18.94
CA GLN A 155 -11.29 -9.15 19.39
C GLN A 155 -12.24 -9.31 20.58
#